data_AF-A0A833TEL3-F1
#
_entry.id   AF-A0A833TEL3-F1
#
_cell.length_a   1.000
_cell.length_b   1.000
_cell.length_c   1.000
_cell.angle_alpha   90.00
_cell.angle_beta   90.00
_cell.angle_gamma   90.00
#
_symmetry.space_group_name_H-M   'P 1'
#
loop_
_entity.id
_entity.type
_entity.pdbx_description
1 polymer ?
#
loop_
_entity_poly.entity_id
_entity_poly.type
_entity_poly.pdbx_seq_one_letter_code
_entity_poly.pdbx_strand_id
1 'polypeptide(L)'
;MSLEYGMPIVLPPIGPLFASSGSPTTTLLGYDEEQREQYEEDMARYFGVPLAPFIRRRPISDEDNLRTPTSVQPTSGFPNSSPVKKDAAKTKTVLPLLHLDSPTQTDGANETSGEEEKLRVSRERNRLHAQRTRIRKRELLESLKERIEALQDEYELLKQAYDFHATAVCLLRLGNVVDVPCVQKLEQVGVNSKEDRDEGGQLCEAAKTSHESDEDDESHDQEQLNANGKRPLSSTATNSNVLVCSKEERERVRRERNRLHARRARLRKKLVLEKSQQAVHDLRERNDRLRSRLSVLVSSIYGSEACLDDPDATS
;
A
#
# COMPACT_ATOMS: atom_id res chain seq x y z
N MET A 1 1.87 -74.13 15.89
CA MET A 1 2.00 -73.24 14.71
C MET A 1 2.74 -72.01 15.17
N SER A 2 4.01 -71.90 14.78
CA SER A 2 4.89 -70.81 15.23
C SER A 2 4.79 -69.66 14.22
N LEU A 3 4.28 -68.52 14.69
CA LEU A 3 4.24 -67.28 13.92
C LEU A 3 5.61 -66.61 14.00
N GLU A 4 6.41 -66.77 12.95
CA GLU A 4 7.61 -65.99 12.69
C GLU A 4 7.22 -64.51 12.52
N TYR A 5 7.51 -63.71 13.54
CA TYR A 5 7.56 -62.25 13.44
C TYR A 5 9.02 -61.84 13.31
N GLY A 6 9.41 -61.22 12.20
CA GLY A 6 10.78 -60.76 12.05
C GLY A 6 11.18 -60.21 10.69
N MET A 7 10.38 -59.32 10.09
CA MET A 7 10.87 -58.46 9.01
C MET A 7 10.89 -57.01 9.51
N PRO A 8 12.05 -56.41 9.77
CA PRO A 8 12.14 -54.99 10.10
C PRO A 8 11.71 -54.18 8.87
N ILE A 9 10.67 -53.37 9.04
CA ILE A 9 10.23 -52.41 8.03
C ILE A 9 11.30 -51.32 7.95
N VAL A 10 12.15 -51.40 6.93
CA VAL A 10 13.12 -50.34 6.61
C VAL A 10 12.36 -49.24 5.88
N LEU A 11 11.97 -48.20 6.60
CA LEU A 11 11.42 -47.00 5.99
C LEU A 11 12.52 -46.24 5.24
N PRO A 12 12.26 -45.80 4.00
CA PRO A 12 13.22 -45.01 3.24
C PRO A 12 13.53 -43.68 3.94
N PRO A 13 14.75 -43.13 3.78
CA PRO A 13 15.12 -41.85 4.38
C PRO A 13 14.17 -40.76 3.87
N ILE A 14 13.45 -40.14 4.79
CA ILE A 14 12.65 -38.95 4.53
C ILE A 14 13.64 -37.82 4.22
N GLY A 15 13.85 -37.57 2.93
CA GLY A 15 14.57 -36.38 2.47
C GLY A 15 13.81 -35.10 2.89
N PRO A 16 14.50 -33.95 2.97
CA PRO A 16 13.90 -32.70 3.41
C PRO A 16 12.86 -32.23 2.37
N LEU A 17 11.60 -32.56 2.58
CA LEU A 17 10.45 -32.11 1.77
C LEU A 17 10.05 -30.65 2.04
N PHE A 18 10.90 -29.86 2.71
CA PHE A 18 10.65 -28.46 3.05
C PHE A 18 11.67 -27.50 2.43
N ALA A 19 12.14 -27.77 1.22
CA ALA A 19 12.89 -26.80 0.43
C ALA A 19 12.17 -26.52 -0.89
N SER A 20 11.79 -25.25 -1.08
CA SER A 20 11.22 -24.64 -2.30
C SER A 20 9.72 -24.80 -2.56
N SER A 21 8.91 -24.09 -1.76
CA SER A 21 7.87 -23.24 -2.35
C SER A 21 8.44 -21.81 -2.48
N GLY A 22 9.34 -21.63 -3.45
CA GLY A 22 9.74 -20.29 -3.86
C GLY A 22 8.55 -19.60 -4.50
N SER A 23 7.93 -18.66 -3.79
CA SER A 23 6.94 -17.76 -4.40
C SER A 23 7.68 -16.89 -5.44
N PRO A 24 7.21 -16.79 -6.69
CA PRO A 24 7.87 -16.01 -7.75
C PRO A 24 7.54 -14.50 -7.63
N THR A 25 7.53 -13.95 -6.42
CA THR A 25 7.09 -12.56 -6.18
C THR A 25 8.24 -11.59 -5.91
N THR A 26 9.47 -12.06 -5.74
CA THR A 26 10.61 -11.19 -5.35
C THR A 26 11.26 -10.46 -6.53
N THR A 27 10.91 -10.79 -7.79
CA THR A 27 11.56 -10.15 -8.96
C THR A 27 10.91 -8.83 -9.40
N LEU A 28 9.74 -8.46 -8.85
CA LEU A 28 9.02 -7.23 -9.24
C LEU A 28 9.22 -6.05 -8.26
N LEU A 29 10.03 -6.20 -7.21
CA LEU A 29 10.33 -5.14 -6.23
C LEU A 29 11.68 -4.44 -6.46
N GLY A 30 12.47 -4.87 -7.45
CA GLY A 30 13.75 -4.23 -7.76
C GLY A 30 13.61 -2.80 -8.30
N TYR A 31 12.48 -2.47 -8.92
CA TYR A 31 12.24 -1.14 -9.49
C TYR A 31 12.00 -0.04 -8.44
N ASP A 32 11.48 -0.38 -7.26
CA ASP A 32 11.22 0.59 -6.20
C ASP A 32 12.48 0.89 -5.37
N GLU A 33 13.41 -0.06 -5.27
CA GLU A 33 14.64 0.10 -4.51
C GLU A 33 15.62 1.04 -5.22
N GLU A 34 15.76 0.95 -6.54
CA GLU A 34 16.55 1.89 -7.34
C GLU A 34 15.99 3.32 -7.28
N GLN A 35 14.66 3.48 -7.30
CA GLN A 35 14.03 4.79 -7.23
C GLN A 35 14.18 5.43 -5.84
N ARG A 36 14.20 4.59 -4.79
CA ARG A 36 14.48 5.01 -3.42
C ARG A 36 15.93 5.45 -3.24
N GLU A 37 16.90 4.68 -3.77
CA GLU A 37 18.32 5.04 -3.73
C GLU A 37 18.59 6.35 -4.48
N GLN A 38 17.99 6.52 -5.67
CA GLN A 38 18.11 7.75 -6.46
C GLN A 38 17.58 8.98 -5.69
N TYR A 39 16.45 8.83 -4.99
CA TYR A 39 15.85 9.88 -4.17
C TYR A 39 16.73 10.25 -2.97
N GLU A 40 17.33 9.25 -2.32
CA GLU A 40 18.24 9.45 -1.19
C GLU A 40 19.54 10.13 -1.64
N GLU A 41 20.06 9.78 -2.82
CA GLU A 41 21.24 10.41 -3.41
C GLU A 41 21.00 11.89 -3.76
N ASP A 42 19.84 12.21 -4.34
CA ASP A 42 19.46 13.59 -4.65
C ASP A 42 19.24 14.42 -3.37
N MET A 43 18.67 13.84 -2.33
CA MET A 43 18.52 14.49 -1.02
C MET A 43 19.89 14.75 -0.37
N ALA A 44 20.80 13.79 -0.39
CA ALA A 44 22.14 13.96 0.15
C ALA A 44 22.93 15.04 -0.61
N ARG A 45 22.80 15.07 -1.95
CA ARG A 45 23.39 16.12 -2.80
C ARG A 45 22.81 17.50 -2.49
N TYR A 46 21.51 17.59 -2.25
CA TYR A 46 20.82 18.84 -1.93
C TYR A 46 21.23 19.40 -0.56
N PHE A 47 21.40 18.55 0.45
CA PHE A 47 21.82 18.96 1.81
C PHE A 47 23.33 19.01 2.02
N GLY A 48 24.13 18.67 1.00
CA GLY A 48 25.60 18.63 1.10
C GLY A 48 26.12 17.58 2.07
N VAL A 49 25.33 16.53 2.33
CA VAL A 49 25.73 15.42 3.20
C VAL A 49 26.67 14.52 2.41
N PRO A 50 27.92 14.31 2.87
CA PRO A 50 28.84 13.40 2.19
C PRO A 50 28.28 11.98 2.25
N LEU A 51 27.95 11.41 1.09
CA LEU A 51 27.60 9.99 1.00
C LEU A 51 28.85 9.15 1.21
N ALA A 52 28.67 8.03 1.90
CA ALA A 52 29.77 7.13 2.19
C ALA A 52 30.25 6.44 0.89
N PRO A 53 31.57 6.31 0.67
CA PRO A 53 32.15 5.96 -0.62
C PRO A 53 31.81 4.55 -1.14
N PHE A 54 31.22 3.69 -0.31
CA PHE A 54 30.82 2.33 -0.69
C PHE A 54 29.53 2.24 -1.53
N ILE A 55 28.76 3.32 -1.67
CA ILE A 55 27.58 3.37 -2.56
C ILE A 55 27.98 3.75 -4.00
N ARG A 56 29.24 4.16 -4.22
CA ARG A 56 29.72 4.62 -5.53
C ARG A 56 30.10 3.45 -6.43
N ARG A 57 29.09 2.93 -7.15
CA ARG A 57 29.15 2.04 -8.33
C ARG A 57 29.79 0.66 -8.13
N ARG A 58 28.98 -0.39 -8.33
CA ARG A 58 29.48 -1.62 -8.97
C ARG A 58 30.02 -1.25 -10.36
N PRO A 59 31.20 -1.75 -10.76
CA PRO A 59 31.64 -1.62 -12.14
C PRO A 59 30.64 -2.36 -13.03
N ILE A 60 30.03 -1.62 -13.95
CA ILE A 60 29.25 -2.16 -15.05
C ILE A 60 30.19 -3.06 -15.83
N SER A 61 29.92 -4.36 -15.84
CA SER A 61 30.59 -5.31 -16.72
C SER A 61 30.19 -4.97 -18.16
N ASP A 62 31.17 -4.57 -18.95
CA ASP A 62 31.04 -4.45 -20.40
C ASP A 62 30.75 -5.84 -21.00
N GLU A 63 29.48 -6.12 -21.31
CA GLU A 63 29.06 -7.21 -22.18
C GLU A 63 28.22 -6.60 -23.30
N ASP A 64 28.93 -6.25 -24.37
CA ASP A 64 28.62 -6.57 -25.76
C ASP A 64 27.15 -6.66 -26.24
N ASN A 65 26.88 -5.86 -27.29
CA ASN A 65 26.21 -6.27 -28.54
C ASN A 65 24.65 -6.27 -28.63
N LEU A 66 24.06 -5.18 -29.17
CA LEU A 66 23.70 -5.01 -30.61
C LEU A 66 22.60 -3.94 -30.87
N ARG A 67 22.99 -2.93 -31.66
CA ARG A 67 22.23 -2.18 -32.68
C ARG A 67 20.68 -2.25 -32.68
N THR A 68 20.04 -1.09 -32.53
CA THR A 68 19.09 -0.57 -33.53
C THR A 68 19.20 0.97 -33.63
N PRO A 69 19.27 1.57 -34.83
CA PRO A 69 19.35 3.01 -35.01
C PRO A 69 18.01 3.59 -35.49
N THR A 70 17.38 4.46 -34.70
CA THR A 70 16.45 5.47 -35.24
C THR A 70 16.38 6.65 -34.25
N SER A 71 17.30 7.59 -34.44
CA SER A 71 17.32 8.88 -33.74
C SER A 71 16.97 9.97 -34.73
N VAL A 72 15.83 10.63 -34.51
CA VAL A 72 15.50 11.92 -35.09
C VAL A 72 15.77 12.95 -34.00
N GLN A 73 16.76 13.82 -34.24
CA GLN A 73 17.07 14.95 -33.36
C GLN A 73 15.91 15.96 -33.33
N PRO A 74 15.82 16.75 -32.24
CA PRO A 74 15.97 18.18 -32.49
C PRO A 74 16.92 18.87 -31.51
N THR A 75 17.51 19.90 -32.10
CA THR A 75 18.52 20.83 -31.61
C THR A 75 17.91 21.93 -30.74
N SER A 76 18.56 22.21 -29.60
CA SER A 76 18.71 23.54 -28.94
C SER A 76 19.27 23.28 -27.54
N GLY A 77 20.46 23.74 -27.12
CA GLY A 77 21.22 24.90 -27.55
C GLY A 77 21.02 26.07 -26.59
N PHE A 78 21.33 25.89 -25.29
CA PHE A 78 21.51 27.00 -24.35
C PHE A 78 22.75 26.79 -23.48
N PRO A 79 23.76 27.67 -23.56
CA PRO A 79 24.86 27.70 -22.61
C PRO A 79 24.46 28.61 -21.43
N ASN A 80 24.60 28.13 -20.20
CA ASN A 80 24.65 29.04 -19.05
C ASN A 80 25.86 28.71 -18.18
N SER A 81 26.76 29.70 -18.22
CA SER A 81 28.00 29.86 -17.48
C SER A 81 27.81 29.94 -15.97
N SER A 82 28.80 29.43 -15.24
CA SER A 82 29.13 29.75 -13.85
C SER A 82 29.14 31.26 -13.55
N PRO A 83 29.14 31.65 -12.25
CA PRO A 83 30.44 32.04 -11.69
C PRO A 83 30.68 31.70 -10.20
N VAL A 84 31.93 31.26 -9.96
CA VAL A 84 32.92 31.80 -9.00
C VAL A 84 32.65 31.74 -7.49
N LYS A 85 33.55 30.98 -6.85
CA LYS A 85 34.01 30.98 -5.45
C LYS A 85 33.99 32.35 -4.76
N LYS A 86 33.60 32.37 -3.49
CA LYS A 86 34.11 33.37 -2.54
C LYS A 86 34.34 32.75 -1.17
N ASP A 87 35.62 32.58 -0.85
CA ASP A 87 36.12 32.29 0.50
C ASP A 87 35.79 33.46 1.45
N ALA A 88 35.33 33.16 2.67
CA ALA A 88 35.33 34.14 3.76
C ALA A 88 35.41 33.44 5.13
N ALA A 89 36.64 33.41 5.63
CA ALA A 89 37.11 33.56 7.01
C ALA A 89 36.19 33.23 8.20
N LYS A 90 36.74 32.35 9.05
CA LYS A 90 36.51 32.25 10.50
C LYS A 90 36.70 33.61 11.18
N THR A 91 35.75 34.03 12.00
CA THR A 91 36.00 34.88 13.18
C THR A 91 35.15 34.41 14.35
N LYS A 92 35.83 33.99 15.43
CA LYS A 92 35.29 33.96 16.78
C LYS A 92 34.96 35.39 17.17
N THR A 93 33.76 35.65 17.68
CA THR A 93 33.46 36.92 18.33
C THR A 93 32.71 36.67 19.62
N VAL A 94 33.38 37.07 20.68
CA VAL A 94 32.97 37.15 22.08
C VAL A 94 31.74 38.06 22.19
N LEU A 95 30.78 37.65 23.01
CA LEU A 95 29.61 38.43 23.41
C LEU A 95 30.01 39.77 24.05
N PRO A 96 29.61 40.93 23.49
CA PRO A 96 29.49 42.16 24.23
C PRO A 96 28.04 42.30 24.67
N LEU A 97 27.82 42.02 25.95
CA LEU A 97 26.85 42.73 26.77
C LEU A 97 27.08 44.24 26.53
N LEU A 98 26.06 44.99 26.07
CA LEU A 98 25.71 46.34 26.53
C LEU A 98 24.79 47.09 25.54
N HIS A 99 23.93 47.90 26.17
CA HIS A 99 23.42 49.20 25.73
C HIS A 99 22.27 49.26 24.71
N LEU A 100 21.08 49.50 25.27
CA LEU A 100 19.93 50.12 24.64
C LEU A 100 20.24 51.60 24.38
N ASP A 101 20.63 51.95 23.16
CA ASP A 101 20.54 53.32 22.66
C ASP A 101 19.75 53.37 21.35
N SER A 102 18.94 54.42 21.26
CA SER A 102 17.84 54.63 20.31
C SER A 102 18.29 54.63 18.85
N PRO A 103 17.58 53.96 17.93
CA PRO A 103 17.99 53.90 16.53
C PRO A 103 17.66 55.19 15.78
N THR A 104 18.72 55.83 15.32
CA THR A 104 18.79 56.85 14.28
C THR A 104 18.14 56.33 12.98
N GLN A 105 17.29 57.14 12.36
CA GLN A 105 16.69 56.91 11.04
C GLN A 105 17.81 56.70 10.01
N THR A 106 18.02 55.46 9.58
CA THR A 106 18.82 55.12 8.40
C THR A 106 17.91 54.53 7.33
N ASP A 107 18.17 54.93 6.09
CA ASP A 107 17.26 54.86 4.95
C ASP A 107 16.67 53.47 4.65
N GLY A 108 15.36 53.46 4.39
CA GLY A 108 14.47 52.29 4.29
C GLY A 108 14.60 51.43 3.03
N ALA A 109 15.82 51.08 2.64
CA ALA A 109 16.09 50.21 1.49
C ALA A 109 16.33 48.74 1.88
N ASN A 110 16.42 48.41 3.18
CA ASN A 110 16.83 47.08 3.65
C ASN A 110 15.68 46.21 4.24
N GLU A 111 14.46 46.75 4.38
CA GLU A 111 13.33 45.99 4.95
C GLU A 111 12.69 45.01 3.97
N THR A 112 12.73 45.30 2.66
CA THR A 112 12.12 44.45 1.61
C THR A 112 12.80 43.08 1.51
N SER A 113 14.10 43.01 1.79
CA SER A 113 14.86 41.75 1.79
C SER A 113 14.39 40.79 2.89
N GLY A 114 14.04 41.32 4.07
CA GLY A 114 13.54 40.50 5.18
C GLY A 114 12.14 39.93 4.95
N GLU A 115 11.26 40.68 4.27
CA GLU A 115 9.92 40.20 3.93
C GLU A 115 9.93 39.10 2.86
N GLU A 116 10.78 39.25 1.84
CA GLU A 116 10.97 38.24 0.81
C GLU A 116 11.53 36.94 1.38
N GLU A 117 12.51 37.02 2.30
CA GLU A 117 13.05 35.84 2.97
C GLU A 117 11.99 35.14 3.83
N LYS A 118 11.19 35.90 4.60
CA LYS A 118 10.06 35.34 5.37
C LYS A 118 9.06 34.62 4.46
N LEU A 119 8.75 35.19 3.29
CA LEU A 119 7.87 34.58 2.30
C LEU A 119 8.47 33.28 1.75
N ARG A 120 9.77 33.27 1.44
CA ARG A 120 10.51 32.09 0.97
C ARG A 120 10.49 30.96 2.00
N VAL A 121 10.81 31.27 3.26
CA VAL A 121 10.77 30.30 4.37
C VAL A 121 9.36 29.76 4.58
N SER A 122 8.33 30.62 4.49
CA SER A 122 6.93 30.19 4.63
C SER A 122 6.49 29.23 3.51
N ARG A 123 6.87 29.52 2.25
CA ARG A 123 6.63 28.64 1.09
C ARG A 123 7.32 27.29 1.26
N GLU A 124 8.57 27.29 1.70
CA GLU A 124 9.33 26.06 1.93
C GLU A 124 8.74 25.22 3.07
N ARG A 125 8.37 25.85 4.19
CA ARG A 125 7.66 25.19 5.28
C ARG A 125 6.35 24.55 4.80
N ASN A 126 5.59 25.24 3.96
CA ASN A 126 4.35 24.71 3.40
C ASN A 126 4.61 23.51 2.47
N ARG A 127 5.66 23.57 1.64
CA ARG A 127 6.12 22.46 0.79
C ARG A 127 6.46 21.23 1.63
N LEU A 128 7.27 21.38 2.67
CA LEU A 128 7.63 20.30 3.58
C LEU A 128 6.41 19.71 4.31
N HIS A 129 5.50 20.56 4.78
CA HIS A 129 4.27 20.10 5.42
C HIS A 129 3.39 19.28 4.46
N ALA A 130 3.24 19.75 3.22
CA ALA A 130 2.50 19.04 2.19
C ALA A 130 3.15 17.69 1.86
N GLN A 131 4.49 17.65 1.77
CA GLN A 131 5.25 16.41 1.55
C GLN A 131 5.04 15.41 2.70
N ARG A 132 5.25 15.83 3.95
CA ARG A 132 5.03 14.98 5.13
C ARG A 132 3.60 14.45 5.19
N THR A 133 2.62 15.27 4.85
CA THR A 133 1.22 14.84 4.79
C THR A 133 0.99 13.78 3.72
N ARG A 134 1.63 13.91 2.54
CA ARG A 134 1.56 12.91 1.47
C ARG A 134 2.22 11.60 1.89
N ILE A 135 3.39 11.67 2.52
CA ILE A 135 4.13 10.51 3.03
C ILE A 135 3.29 9.74 4.04
N ARG A 136 2.81 10.40 5.11
CA ARG A 136 1.96 9.77 6.13
C ARG A 136 0.71 9.10 5.56
N LYS A 137 0.09 9.71 4.54
CA LYS A 137 -1.09 9.14 3.87
C LYS A 137 -0.76 7.92 3.02
N ARG A 138 0.41 7.93 2.37
CA ARG A 138 0.91 6.77 1.62
C ARG A 138 1.20 5.61 2.58
N GLU A 139 1.98 5.87 3.62
CA GLU A 139 2.32 4.89 4.68
C GLU A 139 1.05 4.29 5.32
N LEU A 140 0.03 5.12 5.61
CA LEU A 140 -1.23 4.62 6.14
C LEU A 140 -1.95 3.69 5.17
N LEU A 141 -2.01 4.03 3.88
CA LEU A 141 -2.64 3.18 2.87
C LEU A 141 -1.87 1.88 2.65
N GLU A 142 -0.54 1.95 2.64
CA GLU A 142 0.36 0.80 2.54
C GLU A 142 0.19 -0.15 3.73
N SER A 143 0.20 0.39 4.96
CA SER A 143 -0.08 -0.38 6.17
C SER A 143 -1.47 -1.02 6.19
N LEU A 144 -2.50 -0.35 5.65
CA LEU A 144 -3.83 -0.94 5.51
C LEU A 144 -3.84 -2.09 4.48
N LYS A 145 -3.12 -1.95 3.36
CA LYS A 145 -2.99 -3.02 2.35
C LYS A 145 -2.30 -4.25 2.92
N GLU A 146 -1.15 -4.07 3.57
CA GLU A 146 -0.43 -5.15 4.26
C GLU A 146 -1.33 -5.82 5.32
N ARG A 147 -2.12 -5.03 6.05
CA ARG A 147 -3.03 -5.58 7.06
C ARG A 147 -4.19 -6.39 6.44
N ILE A 148 -4.70 -5.96 5.28
CA ILE A 148 -5.73 -6.71 4.54
C ILE A 148 -5.16 -8.05 4.08
N GLU A 149 -3.97 -8.05 3.47
CA GLU A 149 -3.29 -9.26 2.99
C GLU A 149 -3.04 -10.24 4.15
N ALA A 150 -2.45 -9.77 5.26
CA ALA A 150 -2.22 -10.63 6.43
C ALA A 150 -3.51 -11.22 7.02
N LEU A 151 -4.62 -10.48 7.01
CA LEU A 151 -5.92 -10.99 7.48
C LEU A 151 -6.54 -12.00 6.51
N GLN A 152 -6.33 -11.82 5.19
CA GLN A 152 -6.75 -12.78 4.17
C GLN A 152 -5.96 -14.09 4.29
N ASP A 153 -4.64 -14.02 4.47
CA ASP A 153 -3.80 -15.20 4.69
C ASP A 153 -4.24 -15.97 5.95
N GLU A 154 -4.50 -15.23 7.03
CA GLU A 154 -5.01 -15.80 8.28
C GLU A 154 -6.38 -16.47 8.08
N TYR A 155 -7.28 -15.84 7.32
CA TYR A 155 -8.59 -16.39 6.99
C TYR A 155 -8.46 -17.74 6.28
N GLU A 156 -7.62 -17.81 5.24
CA GLU A 156 -7.40 -19.05 4.48
C GLU A 156 -6.79 -20.15 5.34
N LEU A 157 -5.85 -19.82 6.22
CA LEU A 157 -5.27 -20.78 7.16
C LEU A 157 -6.33 -21.32 8.14
N LEU A 158 -7.13 -20.43 8.74
CA LEU A 158 -8.22 -20.81 9.64
C LEU A 158 -9.26 -21.68 8.95
N LYS A 159 -9.55 -21.38 7.69
CA LYS A 159 -10.50 -22.14 6.87
C LYS A 159 -9.99 -23.54 6.58
N GLN A 160 -8.72 -23.69 6.19
CA GLN A 160 -8.10 -25.01 6.01
C GLN A 160 -8.14 -25.85 7.29
N ALA A 161 -7.82 -25.24 8.44
CA ALA A 161 -7.90 -25.91 9.73
C ALA A 161 -9.34 -26.32 10.08
N TYR A 162 -10.31 -25.43 9.85
CA TYR A 162 -11.73 -25.72 10.03
C TYR A 162 -12.19 -26.89 9.18
N ASP A 163 -11.86 -26.90 7.88
CA ASP A 163 -12.24 -27.96 6.94
C ASP A 163 -11.61 -29.31 7.32
N PHE A 164 -10.35 -29.30 7.77
CA PHE A 164 -9.68 -30.49 8.29
C PHE A 164 -10.43 -31.08 9.50
N HIS A 165 -10.73 -30.26 10.51
CA HIS A 165 -11.45 -30.73 11.70
C HIS A 165 -12.90 -31.11 11.42
N ALA A 166 -13.60 -30.39 10.55
CA ALA A 166 -14.94 -30.74 10.10
C ALA A 166 -14.94 -32.12 9.41
N THR A 167 -13.96 -32.37 8.54
CA THR A 167 -13.78 -33.68 7.89
C THR A 167 -13.51 -34.78 8.92
N ALA A 168 -12.66 -34.54 9.92
CA ALA A 168 -12.41 -35.50 10.99
C ALA A 168 -13.70 -35.85 11.77
N VAL A 169 -14.55 -34.87 12.09
CA VAL A 169 -15.85 -35.13 12.75
C VAL A 169 -16.77 -35.96 11.85
N CYS A 170 -16.81 -35.69 10.54
CA CYS A 170 -17.59 -36.49 9.59
C CYS A 170 -17.11 -37.95 9.54
N LEU A 171 -15.80 -38.19 9.57
CA LEU A 171 -15.23 -39.54 9.58
C LEU A 171 -15.56 -40.28 10.89
N LEU A 172 -15.49 -39.60 12.05
CA LEU A 172 -15.90 -40.18 13.34
C LEU A 172 -17.37 -40.59 13.33
N ARG A 173 -18.25 -39.76 12.72
CA ARG A 173 -19.68 -40.07 12.57
C ARG A 173 -19.91 -41.31 11.71
N LEU A 174 -19.15 -41.50 10.63
CA LEU A 174 -19.25 -42.69 9.77
C LEU A 174 -18.73 -43.97 10.45
N GLY A 175 -17.80 -43.83 11.40
CA GLY A 175 -17.26 -44.93 12.20
C GLY A 175 -18.20 -45.51 13.25
N ASN A 176 -19.49 -45.10 13.27
CA ASN A 176 -20.49 -45.50 14.26
C ASN A 176 -20.08 -45.24 15.72
N VAL A 177 -19.26 -44.21 15.97
CA VAL A 177 -19.05 -43.70 17.33
C VAL A 177 -20.22 -42.78 17.65
N VAL A 178 -21.39 -43.37 17.94
CA VAL A 178 -22.68 -42.64 17.96
C VAL A 178 -22.84 -41.74 19.19
N ASP A 179 -22.05 -41.95 20.23
CA ASP A 179 -22.16 -41.23 21.51
C ASP A 179 -21.08 -40.16 21.73
N VAL A 180 -20.47 -39.62 20.68
CA VAL A 180 -19.56 -38.48 20.85
C VAL A 180 -20.39 -37.20 20.86
N PRO A 181 -20.41 -36.42 21.97
CA PRO A 181 -21.09 -35.12 22.06
C PRO A 181 -20.67 -34.15 20.94
N CYS A 182 -19.58 -34.47 20.23
CA CYS A 182 -19.02 -33.65 19.20
C CYS A 182 -19.85 -33.54 17.93
N VAL A 183 -20.59 -34.59 17.60
CA VAL A 183 -21.42 -34.63 16.39
C VAL A 183 -22.64 -33.70 16.54
N GLN A 184 -23.25 -33.65 17.73
CA GLN A 184 -24.37 -32.75 18.01
C GLN A 184 -23.96 -31.28 17.98
N LYS A 185 -22.80 -30.94 18.55
CA LYS A 185 -22.27 -29.57 18.50
C LYS A 185 -21.96 -29.13 17.08
N LEU A 186 -21.43 -30.02 16.22
CA LEU A 186 -21.18 -29.70 14.82
C LEU A 186 -22.47 -29.34 14.08
N GLU A 187 -23.56 -30.07 14.32
CA GLU A 187 -24.85 -29.79 13.68
C GLU A 187 -25.38 -28.41 14.07
N GLN A 188 -25.20 -28.01 15.33
CA GLN A 188 -25.52 -26.66 15.81
C GLN A 188 -24.67 -25.57 15.14
N VAL A 189 -23.36 -25.81 14.96
CA VAL A 189 -22.45 -24.85 14.31
C VAL A 189 -22.68 -24.79 12.80
N GLY A 190 -23.01 -25.91 12.16
CA GLY A 190 -23.24 -26.02 10.72
C GLY A 190 -24.52 -25.31 10.26
N VAL A 191 -25.57 -25.32 11.08
CA VAL A 191 -26.83 -24.61 10.78
C VAL A 191 -26.64 -23.09 10.78
N ASN A 192 -25.75 -22.57 11.61
CA ASN A 192 -25.41 -21.14 11.66
C ASN A 192 -24.48 -20.69 10.52
N SER A 193 -23.87 -21.63 9.78
CA SER A 193 -22.99 -21.30 8.66
C SER A 193 -23.71 -20.66 7.46
N LYS A 194 -25.05 -20.57 7.47
CA LYS A 194 -25.81 -19.80 6.47
C LYS A 194 -25.71 -18.28 6.67
N GLU A 195 -25.18 -17.81 7.80
CA GLU A 195 -25.03 -16.38 8.13
C GLU A 195 -23.90 -15.67 7.38
N ASP A 196 -23.03 -16.39 6.65
CA ASP A 196 -22.03 -15.78 5.77
C ASP A 196 -22.61 -15.40 4.39
N ARG A 197 -23.91 -15.58 4.20
CA ARG A 197 -24.63 -14.96 3.08
C ARG A 197 -25.06 -13.56 3.50
N ASP A 198 -24.81 -12.60 2.62
CA ASP A 198 -25.36 -11.26 2.80
C ASP A 198 -26.90 -11.29 2.83
N GLU A 199 -27.55 -10.17 3.18
CA GLU A 199 -29.02 -10.08 3.18
C GLU A 199 -29.65 -10.43 1.80
N GLY A 200 -28.85 -10.42 0.73
CA GLY A 200 -29.25 -10.86 -0.61
C GLY A 200 -29.14 -12.37 -0.86
N GLY A 201 -28.66 -13.15 0.12
CA GLY A 201 -28.41 -14.58 -0.06
C GLY A 201 -27.24 -14.87 -0.99
N GLN A 202 -26.49 -13.86 -1.43
CA GLN A 202 -25.26 -14.06 -2.17
C GLN A 202 -24.19 -14.49 -1.17
N LEU A 203 -23.54 -15.61 -1.50
CA LEU A 203 -22.23 -15.88 -0.92
C LEU A 203 -21.41 -14.63 -1.22
N CYS A 204 -20.87 -14.00 -0.18
CA CYS A 204 -19.71 -13.14 -0.35
C CYS A 204 -18.60 -14.05 -0.90
N GLU A 205 -18.63 -14.36 -2.20
CA GLU A 205 -17.43 -14.68 -2.94
C GLU A 205 -16.54 -13.51 -2.60
N ALA A 206 -15.56 -13.77 -1.73
CA ALA A 206 -14.54 -12.82 -1.32
C ALA A 206 -14.14 -12.15 -2.61
N ALA A 207 -14.65 -10.93 -2.80
CA ALA A 207 -14.67 -10.30 -4.10
C ALA A 207 -13.24 -10.45 -4.54
N LYS A 208 -13.00 -11.30 -5.55
CA LYS A 208 -11.69 -11.41 -6.13
C LYS A 208 -11.49 -9.97 -6.50
N THR A 209 -10.65 -9.29 -5.73
CA THR A 209 -10.03 -8.03 -6.09
C THR A 209 -9.12 -8.47 -7.21
N SER A 210 -9.75 -8.88 -8.32
CA SER A 210 -9.21 -9.12 -9.62
C SER A 210 -8.71 -7.75 -9.93
N HIS A 211 -7.46 -7.56 -9.53
CA HIS A 211 -6.56 -6.58 -10.06
C HIS A 211 -7.36 -5.37 -10.52
N GLU A 212 -7.74 -4.51 -9.56
CA GLU A 212 -7.85 -3.08 -9.86
C GLU A 212 -6.44 -2.69 -10.30
N SER A 213 -6.14 -3.07 -11.54
CA SER A 213 -5.29 -2.31 -12.40
C SER A 213 -5.82 -0.90 -12.20
N ASP A 214 -4.94 -0.03 -11.71
CA ASP A 214 -4.99 1.40 -11.98
C ASP A 214 -5.00 1.59 -13.51
N GLU A 215 -5.93 0.95 -14.23
CA GLU A 215 -6.48 1.53 -15.43
C GLU A 215 -7.09 2.80 -14.91
N ASP A 216 -6.30 3.86 -15.08
CA ASP A 216 -6.74 5.22 -15.02
C ASP A 216 -8.19 5.23 -15.51
N ASP A 217 -9.12 5.40 -14.57
CA ASP A 217 -10.40 6.04 -14.76
C ASP A 217 -10.08 7.50 -15.18
N GLU A 218 -9.37 7.62 -16.32
CA GLU A 218 -9.62 8.51 -17.42
C GLU A 218 -11.11 8.68 -17.36
N SER A 219 -11.50 9.83 -16.83
CA SER A 219 -12.88 10.21 -16.75
C SER A 219 -13.45 10.01 -18.15
N HIS A 220 -14.11 8.88 -18.36
CA HIS A 220 -15.25 8.83 -19.22
C HIS A 220 -16.19 9.84 -18.59
N ASP A 221 -16.04 11.09 -19.01
CA ASP A 221 -17.17 11.85 -19.48
C ASP A 221 -17.89 10.90 -20.44
N GLN A 222 -18.68 10.00 -19.85
CA GLN A 222 -19.60 9.13 -20.55
C GLN A 222 -20.68 10.10 -20.99
N GLU A 223 -20.35 10.87 -22.04
CA GLU A 223 -21.29 11.42 -22.97
C GLU A 223 -22.27 10.29 -23.20
N GLN A 224 -23.50 10.50 -22.74
CA GLN A 224 -24.61 9.60 -22.94
C GLN A 224 -24.61 9.21 -24.41
N LEU A 225 -24.11 8.00 -24.70
CA LEU A 225 -24.16 7.44 -26.03
C LEU A 225 -25.64 7.20 -26.29
N ASN A 226 -26.26 8.12 -27.02
CA ASN A 226 -27.62 7.95 -27.53
C ASN A 226 -27.68 6.59 -28.23
N ALA A 227 -28.78 5.85 -28.04
CA ALA A 227 -29.00 4.46 -28.46
C ALA A 227 -28.86 4.17 -29.97
N ASN A 228 -28.40 5.13 -30.77
CA ASN A 228 -28.25 5.03 -32.22
C ASN A 228 -26.84 4.64 -32.70
N GLY A 229 -25.88 4.37 -31.82
CA GLY A 229 -24.55 3.82 -32.21
C GLY A 229 -23.74 4.67 -33.19
N LYS A 230 -24.21 5.85 -33.56
CA LYS A 230 -23.53 6.82 -34.42
C LYS A 230 -22.88 7.83 -33.50
N ARG A 231 -21.54 7.82 -33.43
CA ARG A 231 -20.78 8.96 -32.90
C ARG A 231 -21.33 10.20 -33.58
N PRO A 232 -21.85 11.20 -32.85
CA PRO A 232 -22.12 12.49 -33.43
C PRO A 232 -20.76 13.02 -33.89
N LEU A 233 -20.51 12.96 -35.20
CA LEU A 233 -19.49 13.79 -35.83
C LEU A 233 -19.82 15.21 -35.38
N SER A 234 -18.96 15.76 -34.54
CA SER A 234 -19.05 17.10 -33.96
C SER A 234 -18.79 18.17 -35.03
N SER A 235 -19.57 18.11 -36.09
CA SER A 235 -19.59 18.99 -37.25
C SER A 235 -20.74 19.98 -37.15
N THR A 236 -20.95 20.57 -35.97
CA THR A 236 -21.85 21.72 -35.82
C THR A 236 -21.03 22.95 -35.46
N ALA A 237 -20.50 23.55 -36.53
CA ALA A 237 -19.88 24.86 -36.60
C ALA A 237 -20.90 26.01 -36.36
N THR A 238 -21.74 25.92 -35.31
CA THR A 238 -22.80 26.92 -35.05
C THR A 238 -22.69 27.64 -33.70
N ASN A 239 -21.67 27.36 -32.87
CA ASN A 239 -21.43 28.09 -31.61
C ASN A 239 -20.29 29.13 -31.72
N SER A 240 -20.38 29.98 -32.74
CA SER A 240 -19.52 31.16 -32.93
C SER A 240 -19.64 32.19 -31.77
N ASN A 241 -20.60 32.05 -30.85
CA ASN A 241 -20.70 32.91 -29.66
C ASN A 241 -19.76 32.51 -28.50
N VAL A 242 -19.00 31.41 -28.61
CA VAL A 242 -17.95 31.06 -27.63
C VAL A 242 -16.64 31.83 -27.89
N LEU A 243 -16.54 32.55 -29.02
CA LEU A 243 -15.32 33.24 -29.46
C LEU A 243 -15.02 34.56 -28.72
N VAL A 244 -15.86 35.00 -27.78
CA VAL A 244 -15.62 36.22 -26.97
C VAL A 244 -15.82 35.98 -25.48
N CYS A 245 -15.54 34.77 -24.96
CA CYS A 245 -15.19 34.71 -23.54
C CYS A 245 -13.89 35.49 -23.35
N SER A 246 -13.98 36.58 -22.58
CA SER A 246 -12.83 37.42 -22.27
C SER A 246 -11.68 36.56 -21.73
N LYS A 247 -10.42 37.00 -21.90
CA LYS A 247 -9.25 36.29 -21.35
C LYS A 247 -9.44 35.98 -19.86
N GLU A 248 -10.09 36.88 -19.14
CA GLU A 248 -10.45 36.72 -17.74
C GLU A 248 -11.47 35.61 -17.51
N GLU A 249 -12.53 35.53 -18.32
CA GLU A 249 -13.55 34.48 -18.20
C GLU A 249 -12.96 33.09 -18.46
N ARG A 250 -12.11 32.95 -19.49
CA ARG A 250 -11.38 31.70 -19.74
C ARG A 250 -10.51 31.29 -18.56
N GLU A 251 -9.87 32.25 -17.90
CA GLU A 251 -9.08 31.99 -16.70
C GLU A 251 -9.96 31.59 -15.50
N ARG A 252 -11.11 32.23 -15.31
CA ARG A 252 -12.10 31.83 -14.29
C ARG A 252 -12.56 30.40 -14.49
N VAL A 253 -12.92 30.03 -15.72
CA VAL A 253 -13.33 28.65 -16.07
C VAL A 253 -12.21 27.65 -15.80
N ARG A 254 -10.95 27.96 -16.15
CA ARG A 254 -9.80 27.07 -15.85
C ARG A 254 -9.61 26.85 -14.36
N ARG A 255 -9.70 27.91 -13.55
CA ARG A 255 -9.58 27.83 -12.10
C ARG A 255 -10.72 27.02 -11.49
N GLU A 256 -11.95 27.22 -11.95
CA GLU A 256 -13.11 26.48 -11.45
C GLU A 256 -13.04 25.00 -11.82
N ARG A 257 -12.66 24.67 -13.06
CA ARG A 257 -12.39 23.31 -13.48
C ARG A 257 -11.31 22.66 -12.61
N ASN A 258 -10.19 23.36 -12.35
CA ASN A 258 -9.12 22.86 -11.48
C ASN A 258 -9.60 22.61 -10.04
N ARG A 259 -10.42 23.52 -9.48
CA ARG A 259 -11.04 23.34 -8.16
C ARG A 259 -11.92 22.08 -8.10
N LEU A 260 -12.75 21.87 -9.12
CA LEU A 260 -13.60 20.68 -9.23
C LEU A 260 -12.79 19.40 -9.34
N HIS A 261 -11.76 19.35 -10.20
CA HIS A 261 -10.87 18.17 -10.27
C HIS A 261 -10.17 17.91 -8.94
N ALA A 262 -9.65 18.95 -8.28
CA ALA A 262 -9.03 18.79 -6.96
C ALA A 262 -10.03 18.24 -5.92
N ARG A 263 -11.28 18.70 -5.94
CA ARG A 263 -12.34 18.19 -5.06
C ARG A 263 -12.67 16.72 -5.35
N ARG A 264 -12.88 16.35 -6.62
CA ARG A 264 -13.13 14.97 -7.04
C ARG A 264 -11.98 14.04 -6.66
N ALA A 265 -10.73 14.44 -6.93
CA ALA A 265 -9.56 13.66 -6.57
C ALA A 265 -9.43 13.44 -5.05
N ARG A 266 -9.72 14.47 -4.24
CA ARG A 266 -9.76 14.33 -2.77
C ARG A 266 -10.84 13.36 -2.31
N LEU A 267 -12.02 13.43 -2.92
CA LEU A 267 -13.14 12.53 -2.60
C LEU A 267 -12.82 11.08 -2.97
N ARG A 268 -12.27 10.82 -4.16
CA ARG A 268 -11.83 9.48 -4.58
C ARG A 268 -10.82 8.90 -3.58
N LYS A 269 -9.78 9.67 -3.22
CA LYS A 269 -8.78 9.23 -2.22
C LYS A 269 -9.38 8.99 -0.84
N LYS A 270 -10.35 9.80 -0.42
CA LYS A 270 -11.06 9.62 0.85
C LYS A 270 -11.85 8.30 0.83
N LEU A 271 -12.60 8.05 -0.24
CA LEU A 271 -13.40 6.85 -0.41
C LEU A 271 -12.53 5.59 -0.44
N VAL A 272 -11.39 5.60 -1.12
CA VAL A 272 -10.43 4.48 -1.11
C VAL A 272 -9.95 4.18 0.32
N LEU A 273 -9.55 5.20 1.08
CA LEU A 273 -9.12 5.02 2.47
C LEU A 273 -10.23 4.44 3.35
N GLU A 274 -11.45 4.97 3.26
CA GLU A 274 -12.62 4.47 4.02
C GLU A 274 -12.94 3.02 3.65
N LYS A 275 -12.91 2.66 2.36
CA LYS A 275 -13.10 1.27 1.90
C LYS A 275 -12.02 0.33 2.43
N SER A 276 -10.75 0.72 2.41
CA SER A 276 -9.66 -0.10 2.97
C SER A 276 -9.82 -0.31 4.48
N GLN A 277 -10.23 0.72 5.21
CA GLN A 277 -10.53 0.60 6.65
C GLN A 277 -11.70 -0.34 6.92
N GLN A 278 -12.78 -0.23 6.15
CA GLN A 278 -13.93 -1.13 6.24
C GLN A 278 -13.53 -2.59 5.95
N ALA A 279 -12.74 -2.82 4.90
CA ALA A 279 -12.25 -4.15 4.55
C ALA A 279 -11.44 -4.81 5.70
N VAL A 280 -10.57 -4.04 6.37
CA VAL A 280 -9.85 -4.52 7.56
C VAL A 280 -10.81 -4.90 8.69
N HIS A 281 -11.85 -4.09 8.94
CA HIS A 281 -12.85 -4.37 9.95
C HIS A 281 -13.61 -5.68 9.63
N ASP A 282 -14.13 -5.80 8.41
CA ASP A 282 -14.92 -6.95 7.98
C ASP A 282 -14.10 -8.25 8.01
N LEU A 283 -12.83 -8.20 7.57
CA LEU A 283 -11.93 -9.36 7.62
C LEU A 283 -11.62 -9.79 9.05
N ARG A 284 -11.41 -8.85 9.98
CA ARG A 284 -11.23 -9.19 11.40
C ARG A 284 -12.46 -9.89 11.97
N GLU A 285 -13.64 -9.35 11.70
CA GLU A 285 -14.89 -9.93 12.17
C GLU A 285 -15.09 -11.35 11.62
N ARG A 286 -14.84 -11.58 10.32
CA ARG A 286 -14.90 -12.92 9.72
C ARG A 286 -13.91 -13.89 10.35
N ASN A 287 -12.66 -13.46 10.57
CA ASN A 287 -11.64 -14.30 11.22
C ASN A 287 -12.03 -14.66 12.65
N ASP A 288 -12.58 -13.71 13.41
CA ASP A 288 -13.00 -13.95 14.80
C ASP A 288 -14.19 -14.93 14.87
N ARG A 289 -15.13 -14.84 13.92
CA ARG A 289 -16.21 -15.83 13.76
C ARG A 289 -15.64 -17.22 13.45
N LEU A 290 -14.69 -17.31 12.51
CA LEU A 290 -14.10 -18.58 12.10
C LEU A 290 -13.26 -19.21 13.21
N ARG A 291 -12.48 -18.41 13.95
CA ARG A 291 -11.78 -18.84 15.18
C ARG A 291 -12.73 -19.40 16.22
N SER A 292 -13.86 -18.73 16.45
CA SER A 292 -14.88 -19.18 17.41
C SER A 292 -15.46 -20.53 17.00
N ARG A 293 -15.79 -20.70 15.72
CA ARG A 293 -16.29 -21.99 15.17
C ARG A 293 -15.24 -23.09 15.28
N LEU A 294 -13.99 -22.80 14.91
CA LEU A 294 -12.86 -23.72 15.00
C LEU A 294 -12.61 -24.15 16.46
N SER A 295 -12.64 -23.20 17.40
CA SER A 295 -12.49 -23.48 18.83
C SER A 295 -13.57 -24.45 19.32
N VAL A 296 -14.84 -24.22 18.96
CA VAL A 296 -15.93 -25.16 19.29
C VAL A 296 -15.64 -26.55 18.73
N LEU A 297 -15.17 -26.66 17.48
CA LEU A 297 -14.82 -27.96 16.88
C LEU A 297 -13.68 -28.67 17.61
N VAL A 298 -12.60 -27.95 17.88
CA VAL A 298 -11.41 -28.50 18.53
C VAL A 298 -11.75 -28.97 19.94
N SER A 299 -12.38 -28.13 20.77
CA SER A 299 -12.80 -28.52 22.13
C SER A 299 -13.78 -29.69 22.14
N SER A 300 -14.51 -29.87 21.04
CA SER A 300 -15.48 -30.93 20.87
C SER A 300 -14.83 -32.28 20.52
N ILE A 301 -13.79 -32.28 19.68
CA ILE A 301 -13.03 -33.48 19.29
C ILE A 301 -12.11 -33.94 20.42
N TYR A 302 -11.38 -33.01 21.03
CA TYR A 302 -10.32 -33.33 22.00
C TYR A 302 -10.79 -33.24 23.46
N GLY A 303 -12.04 -32.81 23.69
CA GLY A 303 -12.57 -32.55 25.02
C GLY A 303 -11.97 -31.30 25.67
N SER A 304 -12.63 -30.80 26.71
CA SER A 304 -12.08 -29.74 27.58
C SER A 304 -11.01 -30.26 28.55
N GLU A 305 -10.82 -31.58 28.60
CA GLU A 305 -9.99 -32.32 29.57
C GLU A 305 -8.48 -32.12 29.36
N ALA A 306 -8.06 -31.51 28.24
CA ALA A 306 -6.65 -31.19 28.00
C ALA A 306 -6.09 -30.09 28.94
N CYS A 307 -6.92 -29.53 29.82
CA CYS A 307 -6.49 -28.63 30.90
C CYS A 307 -6.44 -29.29 32.29
N LEU A 308 -6.51 -30.63 32.39
CA LEU A 308 -6.12 -31.32 33.62
C LEU A 308 -4.58 -31.38 33.74
N ASP A 309 -3.98 -30.21 33.92
CA ASP A 309 -2.72 -30.10 34.67
C ASP A 309 -3.07 -30.50 36.10
N ASP A 310 -2.86 -31.78 36.41
CA ASP A 310 -2.98 -32.35 37.75
C ASP A 310 -1.90 -31.69 38.64
N PRO A 311 -2.24 -30.73 39.51
CA PRO A 311 -1.24 -30.02 40.31
C PRO A 311 -0.67 -30.91 41.42
N ASP A 312 -1.20 -32.14 41.61
CA ASP A 312 -0.85 -33.04 42.71
C ASP A 312 0.14 -34.16 42.32
N ALA A 313 0.70 -34.17 41.11
CA ALA A 313 1.77 -35.12 40.75
C ALA A 313 3.14 -34.82 41.39
N THR A 314 3.23 -33.81 42.27
CA THR A 314 4.40 -33.55 43.12
C THR A 314 4.06 -33.75 44.59
N SER A 315 3.98 -35.00 45.04
CA SER A 315 4.11 -35.37 46.46
C SER A 315 4.76 -36.73 46.61
#